data_AF-A0AAJ6VNJ8-F1
#
_entry.id   AF-A0AAJ6VNJ8-F1
#
_cell.length_a   1.000
_cell.length_b   1.000
_cell.length_c   1.000
_cell.angle_alpha   90.00
_cell.angle_beta   90.00
_cell.angle_gamma   90.00
#
_symmetry.space_group_name_H-M   'P 1'
#
loop_
_entity.id
_entity.type
_entity.pdbx_description
1 polymer ?
#
loop_
_entity_poly.entity_id
_entity_poly.type
_entity_poly.pdbx_seq_one_letter_code
_entity_poly.pdbx_strand_id
1 'polypeptide(L)'
;MLVAMRRTATLLSALGLTAQLSSAAYTLQDDYSGSGFFDGFSFFTDTDPTNGFVDYVDEATAQSNGYISTSGDYVYMGVDHTNVAGSSGRQSVRISSDATYNHGLFILDLEHMPGGICGTWPAFWLVGADWPNNGEIDIIEGVNQQSGNDMTLHTSDGCSISSSSDFTGSMTTDNCYVYAAGQSSNAGCGITDPDATSYGTAFNANGGGVFATEWTSDAISIWFFERGSIPDDIDSGNPDPDSWGSPVARFQGDCDIDSHFDGLQIIFDTTFCGDWAGNVWGSGSCASVASSCSSYVANNPGAFVDAYWSINSLKVYQDDGDSTVAGVVDYGDDDDEDEDDDQDDGDDDSDDDDDDDDDSDSDDDSDDDGDDDDDDDDDDDDDDEDSRPWRGGRNHHGQMLNASTSTSSFPSPSFVKKARWEPRNYMAGMIF
;
A
#
# COMPACT_ATOMS: atom_id res chain seq x y z
N MET A 1 -68.90 30.99 -51.98
CA MET A 1 -67.64 30.40 -52.47
C MET A 1 -66.66 30.50 -51.31
N LEU A 2 -66.33 29.35 -50.71
CA LEU A 2 -65.39 29.23 -49.59
C LEU A 2 -64.00 29.76 -49.99
N VAL A 3 -63.30 30.45 -49.09
CA VAL A 3 -61.83 30.36 -49.01
C VAL A 3 -61.42 30.30 -47.55
N ALA A 4 -60.65 29.26 -47.25
CA ALA A 4 -60.35 28.72 -45.95
C ALA A 4 -59.18 29.42 -45.24
N MET A 5 -59.17 29.28 -43.91
CA MET A 5 -58.04 29.49 -43.00
C MET A 5 -56.74 28.84 -43.49
N ARG A 6 -55.62 29.54 -43.29
CA ARG A 6 -54.34 28.92 -42.93
C ARG A 6 -53.63 29.81 -41.90
N ARG A 7 -53.69 29.40 -40.63
CA ARG A 7 -52.76 29.83 -39.59
C ARG A 7 -51.57 28.88 -39.65
N THR A 8 -50.42 29.35 -40.10
CA THR A 8 -49.15 28.64 -39.94
C THR A 8 -48.63 28.90 -38.54
N ALA A 9 -48.88 27.97 -37.63
CA ALA A 9 -48.16 27.89 -36.36
C ALA A 9 -46.89 27.08 -36.60
N THR A 10 -45.75 27.74 -36.56
CA THR A 10 -44.44 27.09 -36.61
C THR A 10 -44.17 26.49 -35.23
N LEU A 11 -44.41 25.19 -35.07
CA LEU A 11 -43.95 24.42 -33.91
C LEU A 11 -42.45 24.22 -34.04
N LEU A 12 -41.69 24.91 -33.19
CA LEU A 12 -40.28 24.66 -32.98
C LEU A 12 -40.18 23.45 -32.03
N SER A 13 -40.01 22.25 -32.59
CA SER A 13 -39.70 21.06 -31.79
C SER A 13 -38.25 21.15 -31.35
N ALA A 14 -38.01 21.73 -30.17
CA ALA A 14 -36.75 21.57 -29.46
C ALA A 14 -36.71 20.14 -28.90
N LEU A 15 -36.06 19.21 -29.61
CA LEU A 15 -35.57 17.99 -28.99
C LEU A 15 -34.44 18.41 -28.05
N GLY A 16 -34.77 18.60 -26.77
CA GLY A 16 -33.78 18.61 -25.71
C GLY A 16 -33.22 17.21 -25.60
N LEU A 17 -32.08 16.96 -26.24
CA LEU A 17 -31.25 15.81 -25.94
C LEU A 17 -30.63 16.10 -24.57
N THR A 18 -31.34 15.79 -23.49
CA THR A 18 -30.71 15.66 -22.18
C THR A 18 -29.85 14.41 -22.28
N ALA A 19 -28.58 14.58 -22.62
CA ALA A 19 -27.59 13.58 -22.25
C ALA A 19 -27.72 13.43 -20.73
N GLN A 20 -28.17 12.27 -20.28
CA GLN A 20 -27.93 11.87 -18.91
C GLN A 20 -26.41 11.76 -18.82
N LEU A 21 -25.77 12.81 -18.30
CA LEU A 21 -24.48 12.66 -17.67
C LEU A 21 -24.80 11.83 -16.42
N SER A 22 -24.73 10.51 -16.54
CA SER A 22 -24.51 9.69 -15.36
C SER A 22 -23.10 10.05 -14.92
N SER A 23 -22.98 10.95 -13.96
CA SER A 23 -21.79 10.99 -13.12
C SER A 23 -21.86 9.70 -12.31
N ALA A 24 -20.88 8.83 -12.53
CA ALA A 24 -20.58 7.73 -11.63
C ALA A 24 -20.44 8.36 -10.23
N ALA A 25 -21.26 7.91 -9.28
CA ALA A 25 -21.21 8.41 -7.92
C ALA A 25 -20.47 7.35 -7.12
N TYR A 26 -19.28 7.71 -6.64
CA TYR A 26 -18.50 6.86 -5.76
C TYR A 26 -19.12 6.84 -4.36
N THR A 27 -19.51 5.66 -3.90
CA THR A 27 -20.02 5.43 -2.54
C THR A 27 -19.00 4.68 -1.71
N LEU A 28 -18.85 5.09 -0.44
CA LEU A 28 -17.88 4.49 0.47
C LEU A 28 -18.28 3.03 0.74
N GLN A 29 -17.39 2.10 0.41
CA GLN A 29 -17.55 0.68 0.61
C GLN A 29 -16.83 0.24 1.90
N ASP A 30 -15.53 0.55 2.00
CA ASP A 30 -14.68 0.15 3.13
C ASP A 30 -13.89 1.35 3.68
N ASP A 31 -13.83 1.46 5.00
CA ASP A 31 -13.09 2.50 5.73
C ASP A 31 -12.10 1.84 6.71
N TYR A 32 -10.85 1.74 6.27
CA TYR A 32 -9.73 1.29 7.08
C TYR A 32 -9.12 2.50 7.78
N SER A 33 -9.66 2.87 8.94
CA SER A 33 -9.14 3.96 9.75
C SER A 33 -9.29 3.71 11.25
N GLY A 34 -8.47 4.42 12.03
CA GLY A 34 -8.54 4.40 13.49
C GLY A 34 -8.16 3.05 14.11
N SER A 35 -8.79 2.74 15.25
CA SER A 35 -8.37 1.64 16.12
C SER A 35 -8.52 0.25 15.50
N GLY A 36 -9.47 0.07 14.57
CA GLY A 36 -9.78 -1.20 13.93
C GLY A 36 -9.10 -1.39 12.57
N PHE A 37 -8.10 -0.58 12.22
CA PHE A 37 -7.42 -0.67 10.93
C PHE A 37 -6.92 -2.08 10.62
N PHE A 38 -6.22 -2.72 11.58
CA PHE A 38 -5.65 -4.06 11.39
C PHE A 38 -6.69 -5.19 11.41
N ASP A 39 -7.93 -4.93 11.86
CA ASP A 39 -8.99 -5.95 11.91
C ASP A 39 -9.43 -6.40 10.51
N GLY A 40 -9.14 -5.62 9.48
CA GLY A 40 -9.44 -5.94 8.08
C GLY A 40 -8.26 -6.50 7.29
N PHE A 41 -7.17 -6.88 7.97
CA PHE A 41 -5.95 -7.37 7.34
C PHE A 41 -5.40 -8.64 8.02
N SER A 42 -4.85 -9.50 7.19
CA SER A 42 -4.06 -10.65 7.60
C SER A 42 -2.55 -10.34 7.54
N PHE A 43 -1.78 -10.83 8.52
CA PHE A 43 -0.32 -10.65 8.58
C PHE A 43 0.40 -11.82 7.90
N PHE A 44 1.17 -11.51 6.86
CA PHE A 44 2.02 -12.47 6.15
C PHE A 44 3.30 -12.73 6.94
N THR A 45 3.64 -13.99 7.18
CA THR A 45 4.83 -14.40 7.96
C THR A 45 5.76 -15.37 7.23
N ASP A 46 5.45 -15.70 5.98
CA ASP A 46 6.29 -16.58 5.18
C ASP A 46 7.53 -15.83 4.67
N THR A 47 8.42 -16.57 4.02
CA THR A 47 9.58 -15.96 3.35
C THR A 47 9.12 -14.98 2.28
N ASP A 48 9.77 -13.81 2.25
CA ASP A 48 9.49 -12.77 1.27
C ASP A 48 9.58 -13.30 -0.18
N PRO A 49 8.49 -13.21 -0.96
CA PRO A 49 8.48 -13.62 -2.37
C PRO A 49 9.52 -12.91 -3.23
N THR A 50 9.93 -11.69 -2.84
CA THR A 50 10.94 -10.88 -3.55
C THR A 50 12.38 -11.12 -3.07
N ASN A 51 12.57 -12.19 -2.28
CA ASN A 51 13.86 -12.64 -1.76
C ASN A 51 14.60 -11.59 -0.91
N GLY A 52 13.85 -10.71 -0.23
CA GLY A 52 14.38 -9.69 0.65
C GLY A 52 15.12 -10.22 1.87
N PHE A 53 15.98 -9.38 2.44
CA PHE A 53 16.62 -9.58 3.74
C PHE A 53 15.71 -9.08 4.87
N VAL A 54 14.50 -9.65 4.93
CA VAL A 54 13.41 -9.28 5.82
C VAL A 54 12.89 -10.51 6.56
N ASP A 55 12.47 -10.31 7.80
CA ASP A 55 11.81 -11.33 8.63
C ASP A 55 10.40 -10.83 8.95
N TYR A 56 9.40 -11.24 8.17
CA TYR A 56 8.02 -10.80 8.39
C TYR A 56 7.42 -11.49 9.61
N VAL A 57 6.94 -10.68 10.56
CA VAL A 57 6.42 -11.18 11.84
C VAL A 57 4.90 -11.09 11.92
N ASP A 58 4.30 -11.95 12.75
CA ASP A 58 2.86 -11.91 13.04
C ASP A 58 2.45 -10.64 13.80
N GLU A 59 1.14 -10.40 13.85
CA GLU A 59 0.56 -9.22 14.49
C GLU A 59 0.95 -9.10 15.97
N ALA A 60 0.88 -10.18 16.74
CA ALA A 60 1.19 -10.17 18.17
C ALA A 60 2.66 -9.80 18.43
N THR A 61 3.57 -10.32 17.61
CA THR A 61 4.99 -9.97 17.63
C THR A 61 5.22 -8.53 17.22
N ALA A 62 4.56 -8.06 16.17
CA ALA A 62 4.64 -6.68 15.72
C ALA A 62 4.13 -5.70 16.78
N GLN A 63 2.99 -5.98 17.43
CA GLN A 63 2.44 -5.16 18.52
C GLN A 63 3.39 -5.13 19.72
N SER A 64 3.85 -6.29 20.18
CA SER A 64 4.72 -6.39 21.37
C SER A 64 6.08 -5.70 21.19
N ASN A 65 6.61 -5.72 19.97
CA ASN A 65 7.85 -5.03 19.62
C ASN A 65 7.65 -3.54 19.23
N GLY A 66 6.40 -3.07 19.14
CA GLY A 66 6.08 -1.69 18.78
C GLY A 66 6.28 -1.38 17.30
N TYR A 67 6.23 -2.38 16.42
CA TYR A 67 6.26 -2.21 14.97
C TYR A 67 4.89 -1.78 14.43
N ILE A 68 3.80 -2.03 15.16
CA ILE A 68 2.47 -1.53 14.80
C ILE A 68 1.77 -0.86 15.99
N SER A 69 0.93 0.13 15.70
CA SER A 69 0.08 0.77 16.72
C SER A 69 -1.10 1.50 16.07
N THR A 70 -2.26 1.43 16.71
CA THR A 70 -3.46 2.25 16.38
C THR A 70 -3.86 3.17 17.54
N SER A 71 -2.98 3.37 18.52
CA SER A 71 -3.28 4.11 19.75
C SER A 71 -3.25 5.64 19.60
N GLY A 72 -2.76 6.15 18.46
CA GLY A 72 -2.65 7.57 18.15
C GLY A 72 -3.77 8.09 17.26
N ASP A 73 -3.56 9.28 16.70
CA ASP A 73 -4.47 9.88 15.69
C ASP A 73 -4.27 9.24 14.29
N TYR A 74 -3.25 8.39 14.14
CA TYR A 74 -2.87 7.68 12.93
C TYR A 74 -2.52 6.22 13.24
N VAL A 75 -2.54 5.39 12.21
CA VAL A 75 -2.04 4.02 12.26
C VAL A 75 -0.55 4.04 11.96
N TYR A 76 0.25 3.48 12.86
CA TYR A 76 1.68 3.30 12.70
C TYR A 76 1.99 1.88 12.24
N MET A 77 2.84 1.75 11.22
CA MET A 77 3.36 0.47 10.75
C MET A 77 4.82 0.62 10.33
N GLY A 78 5.76 0.06 11.10
CA GLY A 78 7.20 0.24 10.91
C GLY A 78 7.98 -1.06 11.02
N VAL A 79 9.29 -0.91 11.20
CA VAL A 79 10.27 -2.00 11.19
C VAL A 79 11.13 -1.99 12.45
N ASP A 80 11.87 -3.07 12.69
CA ASP A 80 12.94 -3.04 13.69
C ASP A 80 13.99 -2.01 13.29
N HIS A 81 14.19 -0.99 14.13
CA HIS A 81 15.24 0.02 13.99
C HIS A 81 16.17 0.08 15.22
N THR A 82 16.19 -0.97 16.04
CA THR A 82 16.95 -1.04 17.30
C THR A 82 17.99 -2.17 17.27
N ASN A 83 17.66 -3.34 16.75
CA ASN A 83 18.52 -4.51 16.84
C ASN A 83 19.36 -4.75 15.58
N VAL A 84 20.55 -5.31 15.79
CA VAL A 84 21.32 -5.92 14.70
C VAL A 84 20.53 -7.14 14.23
N ALA A 85 20.21 -7.18 12.93
CA ALA A 85 19.35 -8.24 12.40
C ALA A 85 20.10 -9.59 12.31
N GLY A 86 19.36 -10.67 12.53
CA GLY A 86 19.84 -12.04 12.38
C GLY A 86 19.95 -12.47 10.92
N SER A 87 20.14 -13.77 10.69
CA SER A 87 20.22 -14.32 9.33
C SER A 87 18.88 -14.37 8.59
N SER A 88 17.75 -14.32 9.31
CA SER A 88 16.41 -14.26 8.72
C SER A 88 16.16 -12.94 8.00
N GLY A 89 16.71 -11.84 8.52
CA GLY A 89 16.50 -10.51 7.98
C GLY A 89 16.13 -9.52 9.08
N ARG A 90 15.92 -8.26 8.69
CA ARG A 90 15.40 -7.23 9.60
C ARG A 90 13.90 -7.45 9.78
N GLN A 91 13.42 -7.43 11.02
CA GLN A 91 12.00 -7.64 11.26
C GLN A 91 11.17 -6.49 10.70
N SER A 92 10.06 -6.85 10.06
CA SER A 92 9.11 -5.95 9.42
C SER A 92 7.74 -6.62 9.40
N VAL A 93 6.76 -5.95 8.80
CA VAL A 93 5.40 -6.49 8.60
C VAL A 93 5.00 -6.37 7.14
N ARG A 94 4.20 -7.35 6.70
CA ARG A 94 3.46 -7.33 5.45
C ARG A 94 2.02 -7.70 5.77
N ILE A 95 1.09 -6.84 5.41
CA ILE A 95 -0.33 -7.03 5.65
C ILE A 95 -1.09 -7.11 4.33
N SER A 96 -2.09 -7.98 4.26
CA SER A 96 -2.98 -8.14 3.10
C SER A 96 -4.42 -7.95 3.54
N SER A 97 -5.22 -7.14 2.84
CA SER A 97 -6.63 -6.96 3.19
C SER A 97 -7.39 -8.27 3.05
N ASP A 98 -8.31 -8.53 3.98
CA ASP A 98 -9.17 -9.72 3.87
C ASP A 98 -10.19 -9.58 2.72
N ALA A 99 -10.60 -8.34 2.42
CA ALA A 99 -11.42 -8.01 1.26
C ALA A 99 -10.62 -8.04 -0.04
N THR A 100 -11.30 -8.39 -1.13
CA THR A 100 -10.81 -8.31 -2.51
C THR A 100 -11.69 -7.37 -3.33
N TYR A 101 -11.10 -6.78 -4.37
CA TYR A 101 -11.75 -5.77 -5.20
C TYR A 101 -11.57 -6.09 -6.69
N ASN A 102 -12.56 -5.70 -7.50
CA ASN A 102 -12.51 -5.84 -8.97
C ASN A 102 -12.48 -4.50 -9.70
N HIS A 103 -12.95 -3.44 -9.06
CA HIS A 103 -12.83 -2.04 -9.47
C HIS A 103 -12.88 -1.20 -8.19
N GLY A 104 -12.70 0.11 -8.33
CA GLY A 104 -12.98 1.04 -7.25
C GLY A 104 -12.06 2.25 -7.26
N LEU A 105 -12.31 3.12 -6.30
CA LEU A 105 -11.49 4.29 -6.00
C LEU A 105 -10.88 4.13 -4.62
N PHE A 106 -9.57 3.90 -4.59
CA PHE A 106 -8.77 3.67 -3.39
C PHE A 106 -8.11 4.98 -3.00
N ILE A 107 -8.43 5.53 -1.83
CA ILE A 107 -7.90 6.80 -1.34
C ILE A 107 -7.10 6.53 -0.06
N LEU A 108 -5.79 6.70 -0.17
CA LEU A 108 -4.85 6.55 0.93
C LEU A 108 -4.32 7.92 1.36
N ASP A 109 -4.62 8.33 2.59
CA ASP A 109 -4.06 9.52 3.23
C ASP A 109 -2.91 9.12 4.18
N LEU A 110 -1.69 9.57 3.85
CA LEU A 110 -0.48 9.33 4.62
C LEU A 110 0.13 10.60 5.16
N GLU A 111 0.44 10.62 6.46
CA GLU A 111 1.33 11.64 7.05
C GLU A 111 2.81 11.29 6.80
N HIS A 112 3.14 10.00 6.71
CA HIS A 112 4.51 9.51 6.55
C HIS A 112 4.53 8.16 5.82
N MET A 113 5.59 7.92 5.04
CA MET A 113 5.95 6.65 4.44
C MET A 113 7.44 6.33 4.69
N PRO A 114 7.91 5.11 4.49
CA PRO A 114 9.33 4.80 4.68
C PRO A 114 10.26 5.71 3.84
N GLY A 115 11.21 6.36 4.50
CA GLY A 115 11.83 7.62 4.05
C GLY A 115 12.80 7.55 2.86
N GLY A 116 12.81 6.51 2.03
CA GLY A 116 13.81 6.35 0.97
C GLY A 116 15.21 6.15 1.56
N ILE A 117 15.39 5.04 2.29
CA ILE A 117 16.60 4.73 3.06
C ILE A 117 17.38 3.66 2.31
N CYS A 118 18.72 3.71 2.35
CA CYS A 118 19.53 2.66 1.74
C CYS A 118 19.12 1.27 2.26
N GLY A 119 18.73 0.40 1.32
CA GLY A 119 18.35 -0.97 1.59
C GLY A 119 16.86 -1.19 1.84
N THR A 120 16.03 -0.17 2.02
CA THR A 120 14.57 -0.33 2.12
C THR A 120 13.95 -0.50 0.74
N TRP A 121 12.85 -1.25 0.70
CA TRP A 121 11.91 -1.36 -0.41
C TRP A 121 10.49 -1.41 0.17
N PRO A 122 9.88 -0.25 0.43
CA PRO A 122 8.48 -0.18 0.84
C PRO A 122 7.53 -0.25 -0.35
N ALA A 123 6.34 -0.80 -0.12
CA ALA A 123 5.28 -0.84 -1.11
C ALA A 123 3.88 -0.65 -0.48
N PHE A 124 3.03 0.13 -1.17
CA PHE A 124 1.57 0.10 -1.06
C PHE A 124 1.01 -0.24 -2.44
N TRP A 125 0.33 -1.38 -2.52
CA TRP A 125 0.03 -2.02 -3.80
C TRP A 125 -1.21 -2.91 -3.71
N LEU A 126 -1.68 -3.38 -4.85
CA LEU A 126 -2.81 -4.30 -5.00
C LEU A 126 -2.34 -5.56 -5.73
N VAL A 127 -2.76 -6.75 -5.32
CA VAL A 127 -2.35 -8.01 -5.96
C VAL A 127 -3.45 -9.06 -5.99
N GLY A 128 -3.56 -9.76 -7.12
CA GLY A 128 -4.49 -10.87 -7.29
C GLY A 128 -3.92 -12.21 -6.82
N ALA A 129 -4.79 -13.18 -6.57
CA ALA A 129 -4.40 -14.45 -5.95
C ALA A 129 -3.49 -15.34 -6.83
N ASP A 130 -3.63 -15.31 -8.16
CA ASP A 130 -2.74 -16.01 -9.11
C ASP A 130 -1.82 -15.01 -9.84
N TRP A 131 -0.71 -14.65 -9.21
CA TRP A 131 0.26 -13.72 -9.81
C TRP A 131 1.09 -14.38 -10.94
N PRO A 132 1.34 -13.69 -12.08
CA PRO A 132 0.88 -12.35 -12.46
C PRO A 132 -0.43 -12.38 -13.29
N ASN A 133 -1.13 -13.52 -13.34
CA ASN A 133 -2.30 -13.71 -14.20
C ASN A 133 -3.51 -12.89 -13.74
N ASN A 134 -3.64 -12.65 -12.43
CA ASN A 134 -4.64 -11.76 -11.84
C ASN A 134 -4.10 -10.34 -11.56
N GLY A 135 -2.89 -10.02 -12.02
CA GLY A 135 -2.37 -8.66 -12.02
C GLY A 135 -1.83 -8.15 -10.67
N GLU A 136 -1.09 -7.06 -10.77
CA GLU A 136 -0.49 -6.30 -9.67
C GLU A 136 -0.51 -4.80 -10.03
N ILE A 137 -0.90 -3.95 -9.07
CA ILE A 137 -0.91 -2.49 -9.20
C ILE A 137 -0.05 -1.91 -8.08
N ASP A 138 1.14 -1.44 -8.42
CA ASP A 138 2.02 -0.74 -7.48
C ASP A 138 1.67 0.74 -7.47
N ILE A 139 1.14 1.20 -6.34
CA ILE A 139 0.64 2.58 -6.18
C ILE A 139 1.73 3.46 -5.59
N ILE A 140 2.40 2.98 -4.55
CA ILE A 140 3.58 3.61 -3.97
C ILE A 140 4.68 2.56 -3.89
N GLU A 141 5.74 2.73 -4.66
CA GLU A 141 6.88 1.81 -4.64
C GLU A 141 8.18 2.56 -4.93
N GLY A 142 9.25 2.08 -4.29
CA GLY A 142 10.59 2.56 -4.61
C GLY A 142 11.65 1.85 -3.79
N VAL A 143 12.92 2.04 -4.17
CA VAL A 143 14.04 1.36 -3.53
C VAL A 143 15.14 2.30 -3.10
N ASN A 144 15.83 1.93 -2.02
CA ASN A 144 16.98 2.67 -1.53
C ASN A 144 16.66 4.18 -1.33
N GLN A 145 17.54 5.07 -1.79
CA GLN A 145 17.39 6.53 -1.71
C GLN A 145 16.66 7.12 -2.93
N GLN A 146 15.70 6.40 -3.48
CA GLN A 146 14.83 6.90 -4.54
C GLN A 146 14.09 8.15 -4.08
N SER A 147 13.90 9.10 -5.00
CA SER A 147 13.36 10.43 -4.69
C SER A 147 11.99 10.71 -5.30
N GLY A 148 11.54 9.91 -6.26
CA GLY A 148 10.22 10.04 -6.88
C GLY A 148 9.56 8.67 -6.86
N ASN A 149 8.23 8.66 -6.75
CA ASN A 149 7.45 7.43 -6.67
C ASN A 149 7.47 6.71 -8.02
N ASP A 150 7.65 5.39 -8.02
CA ASP A 150 7.38 4.57 -9.19
C ASP A 150 6.01 3.92 -9.04
N MET A 151 5.18 4.06 -10.07
CA MET A 151 3.90 3.37 -10.19
C MET A 151 4.02 2.38 -11.35
N THR A 152 3.73 1.11 -11.09
CA THR A 152 3.92 0.01 -12.05
C THR A 152 2.70 -0.89 -12.09
N LEU A 153 2.48 -1.50 -13.26
CA LEU A 153 1.58 -2.64 -13.38
C LEU A 153 2.36 -3.87 -13.83
N HIS A 154 2.02 -5.01 -13.25
CA HIS A 154 2.53 -6.32 -13.64
C HIS A 154 1.36 -7.21 -14.07
N THR A 155 1.45 -7.80 -15.26
CA THR A 155 0.38 -8.62 -15.84
C THR A 155 0.93 -9.88 -16.51
N SER A 156 0.02 -10.77 -16.89
CA SER A 156 0.22 -11.73 -17.97
C SER A 156 0.43 -11.04 -19.34
N ASP A 157 0.81 -11.78 -20.38
CA ASP A 157 1.09 -11.22 -21.71
C ASP A 157 -0.17 -10.62 -22.37
N GLY A 158 0.00 -9.56 -23.15
CA GLY A 158 -1.10 -8.90 -23.89
C GLY A 158 -1.59 -7.56 -23.36
N CYS A 159 -0.92 -6.99 -22.36
CA CYS A 159 -1.25 -5.66 -21.83
C CYS A 159 -0.11 -4.66 -22.07
N SER A 160 -0.40 -3.55 -22.76
CA SER A 160 0.53 -2.43 -22.93
C SER A 160 -0.16 -1.08 -22.81
N ILE A 161 0.57 -0.10 -22.29
CA ILE A 161 0.08 1.27 -22.07
C ILE A 161 0.58 2.22 -23.15
N SER A 162 -0.18 3.28 -23.41
CA SER A 162 0.15 4.28 -24.42
C SER A 162 0.74 5.54 -23.81
N SER A 163 1.84 6.04 -24.40
CA SER A 163 2.37 7.37 -24.10
C SER A 163 1.48 8.53 -24.57
N SER A 164 0.38 8.25 -25.28
CA SER A 164 -0.61 9.26 -25.67
C SER A 164 -1.67 9.53 -24.61
N SER A 165 -1.70 8.75 -23.54
CA SER A 165 -2.64 8.94 -22.42
C SER A 165 -2.31 10.23 -21.66
N ASP A 166 -3.34 10.89 -21.11
CA ASP A 166 -3.15 12.14 -20.37
C ASP A 166 -2.68 11.85 -18.94
N PHE A 167 -1.38 11.97 -18.70
CA PHE A 167 -0.75 11.86 -17.38
C PHE A 167 0.48 12.76 -17.27
N THR A 168 0.85 13.16 -16.06
CA THR A 168 1.96 14.11 -15.83
C THR A 168 3.31 13.44 -15.53
N GLY A 169 3.30 12.16 -15.18
CA GLY A 169 4.47 11.34 -14.91
C GLY A 169 5.34 11.05 -16.14
N SER A 170 6.47 10.38 -15.91
CA SER A 170 7.41 9.96 -16.94
C SER A 170 7.35 8.45 -17.14
N MET A 171 6.81 7.99 -18.26
CA MET A 171 6.77 6.57 -18.62
C MET A 171 8.20 6.00 -18.78
N THR A 172 8.49 4.92 -18.07
CA THR A 172 9.79 4.21 -18.07
C THR A 172 9.74 2.94 -18.91
N THR A 173 8.63 2.21 -18.86
CA THR A 173 8.33 0.99 -19.63
C THR A 173 6.86 0.99 -20.05
N ASP A 174 6.55 0.43 -21.22
CA ASP A 174 5.21 0.47 -21.81
C ASP A 174 4.48 -0.88 -21.80
N ASN A 175 5.20 -2.01 -21.65
CA ASN A 175 4.62 -3.34 -21.66
C ASN A 175 4.50 -3.89 -20.23
N CYS A 176 3.28 -4.21 -19.80
CA CYS A 176 2.99 -4.62 -18.43
C CYS A 176 3.33 -6.10 -18.17
N TYR A 177 3.62 -6.86 -19.23
CA TYR A 177 3.99 -8.26 -19.09
C TYR A 177 5.33 -8.42 -18.37
N VAL A 178 5.33 -9.22 -17.29
CA VAL A 178 6.53 -9.45 -16.47
C VAL A 178 7.70 -10.10 -17.23
N TYR A 179 7.45 -10.73 -18.38
CA TYR A 179 8.49 -11.29 -19.27
C TYR A 179 8.57 -10.58 -20.62
N ALA A 180 8.18 -9.30 -20.69
CA ALA A 180 8.21 -8.50 -21.91
C ALA A 180 9.61 -8.45 -22.54
N ALA A 181 9.68 -8.74 -23.85
CA ALA A 181 10.92 -8.68 -24.59
C ALA A 181 11.42 -7.23 -24.72
N GLY A 182 12.69 -7.00 -24.39
CA GLY A 182 13.30 -5.67 -24.48
C GLY A 182 13.15 -4.80 -23.23
N GLN A 183 12.48 -5.32 -22.20
CA GLN A 183 12.47 -4.74 -20.84
C GLN A 183 13.29 -5.63 -19.90
N SER A 184 13.64 -5.09 -18.72
CA SER A 184 14.19 -5.92 -17.65
C SER A 184 13.15 -6.97 -17.23
N SER A 185 13.62 -8.12 -16.74
CA SER A 185 12.73 -9.13 -16.17
C SER A 185 11.94 -8.52 -15.01
N ASN A 186 10.64 -8.78 -14.98
CA ASN A 186 9.71 -8.22 -14.01
C ASN A 186 9.72 -6.67 -13.94
N ALA A 187 9.94 -5.97 -15.05
CA ALA A 187 9.89 -4.51 -15.05
C ALA A 187 8.47 -3.94 -15.01
N GLY A 188 7.48 -4.71 -15.51
CA GLY A 188 6.12 -4.20 -15.73
C GLY A 188 6.10 -2.99 -16.68
N CYS A 189 4.96 -2.31 -16.73
CA CYS A 189 4.82 -1.01 -17.37
C CYS A 189 4.81 0.05 -16.28
N GLY A 190 5.78 0.96 -16.32
CA GLY A 190 6.06 1.88 -15.23
C GLY A 190 5.94 3.34 -15.63
N ILE A 191 5.48 4.15 -14.68
CA ILE A 191 5.46 5.61 -14.76
C ILE A 191 6.06 6.15 -13.46
N THR A 192 7.14 6.93 -13.58
CA THR A 192 7.78 7.60 -12.45
C THR A 192 7.17 8.99 -12.26
N ASP A 193 6.84 9.35 -11.03
CA ASP A 193 6.50 10.73 -10.67
C ASP A 193 7.76 11.61 -10.69
N PRO A 194 7.83 12.66 -11.53
CA PRO A 194 8.96 13.58 -11.54
C PRO A 194 9.01 14.51 -10.30
N ASP A 195 7.94 14.58 -9.50
CA ASP A 195 7.92 15.35 -8.27
C ASP A 195 8.70 14.62 -7.17
N ALA A 196 9.73 15.29 -6.64
CA ALA A 196 10.53 14.72 -5.58
C ALA A 196 9.76 14.59 -4.25
N THR A 197 8.64 15.29 -4.08
CA THR A 197 7.80 15.23 -2.88
C THR A 197 6.82 14.06 -2.89
N SER A 198 6.76 13.28 -3.96
CA SER A 198 5.84 12.15 -4.06
C SER A 198 6.31 10.91 -3.28
N TYR A 199 7.56 10.89 -2.80
CA TYR A 199 8.13 9.70 -2.16
C TYR A 199 9.13 10.00 -1.04
N GLY A 200 9.17 9.09 -0.07
CA GLY A 200 10.22 8.97 0.96
C GLY A 200 10.46 10.25 1.76
N THR A 201 11.73 10.60 1.97
CA THR A 201 12.14 11.71 2.85
C THR A 201 11.47 13.03 2.49
N ALA A 202 11.31 13.33 1.20
CA ALA A 202 10.74 14.60 0.76
C ALA A 202 9.20 14.62 0.89
N PHE A 203 8.53 13.48 0.68
CA PHE A 203 7.12 13.31 1.04
C PHE A 203 6.89 13.57 2.53
N ASN A 204 7.67 12.91 3.39
CA ASN A 204 7.58 13.05 4.84
C ASN A 204 7.85 14.49 5.29
N ALA A 205 8.84 15.16 4.70
CA ALA A 205 9.15 16.56 5.01
C ALA A 205 8.05 17.54 4.58
N ASN A 206 7.18 17.16 3.64
CA ASN A 206 6.02 17.94 3.20
C ASN A 206 4.76 17.68 4.06
N GLY A 207 4.84 16.83 5.09
CA GLY A 207 3.68 16.38 5.87
C GLY A 207 2.81 15.36 5.12
N GLY A 208 3.41 14.68 4.15
CA GLY A 208 2.78 13.68 3.31
C GLY A 208 1.74 14.20 2.34
N GLY A 209 0.66 13.44 2.16
CA GLY A 209 -0.36 13.72 1.15
C GLY A 209 -1.29 12.54 0.92
N VAL A 210 -2.06 12.61 -0.17
CA VAL A 210 -3.05 11.61 -0.56
C VAL A 210 -2.64 10.98 -1.88
N PHE A 211 -2.65 9.66 -1.92
CA PHE A 211 -2.65 8.88 -3.15
C PHE A 211 -4.08 8.41 -3.42
N ALA A 212 -4.58 8.69 -4.63
CA ALA A 212 -5.87 8.21 -5.08
C ALA A 212 -5.68 7.33 -6.33
N THR A 213 -6.18 6.11 -6.29
CA THR A 213 -6.11 5.15 -7.40
C THR A 213 -7.51 4.81 -7.85
N GLU A 214 -7.85 5.20 -9.08
CA GLU A 214 -9.10 4.81 -9.74
C GLU A 214 -8.83 3.63 -10.66
N TRP A 215 -9.51 2.51 -10.41
CA TRP A 215 -9.47 1.31 -11.21
C TRP A 215 -10.84 1.06 -11.85
N THR A 216 -10.87 1.12 -13.17
CA THR A 216 -12.05 0.87 -14.02
C THR A 216 -11.71 -0.14 -15.12
N SER A 217 -12.71 -0.62 -15.84
CA SER A 217 -12.51 -1.43 -17.05
C SER A 217 -11.67 -0.75 -18.15
N ASP A 218 -11.63 0.59 -18.19
CA ASP A 218 -10.99 1.34 -19.27
C ASP A 218 -9.54 1.76 -18.98
N ALA A 219 -9.21 1.93 -17.69
CA ALA A 219 -7.91 2.42 -17.25
C ALA A 219 -7.72 2.24 -15.74
N ILE A 220 -6.45 2.21 -15.34
CA ILE A 220 -6.03 2.47 -13.95
C ILE A 220 -5.36 3.84 -13.92
N SER A 221 -5.81 4.73 -13.04
CA SER A 221 -5.28 6.10 -12.92
C SER A 221 -4.87 6.37 -11.48
N ILE A 222 -3.71 7.01 -11.29
CA ILE A 222 -3.14 7.31 -9.98
C ILE A 222 -2.81 8.80 -9.88
N TRP A 223 -3.38 9.45 -8.87
CA TRP A 223 -3.09 10.82 -8.49
C TRP A 223 -2.28 10.86 -7.20
N PHE A 224 -1.38 11.84 -7.12
CA PHE A 224 -0.76 12.26 -5.88
C PHE A 224 -1.16 13.72 -5.62
N PHE A 225 -1.71 13.97 -4.45
CA PHE A 225 -2.01 15.30 -3.95
C PHE A 225 -1.14 15.59 -2.73
N GLU A 226 -0.27 16.59 -2.82
CA GLU A 226 0.46 17.07 -1.64
C GLU A 226 -0.52 17.49 -0.54
N ARG A 227 -0.11 17.37 0.73
CA ARG A 227 -0.93 17.69 1.92
C ARG A 227 -1.74 18.99 1.82
N GLY A 228 -1.17 20.05 1.23
CA GLY A 228 -1.82 21.36 1.09
C GLY A 228 -2.73 21.53 -0.14
N SER A 229 -2.91 20.49 -0.94
CA SER A 229 -3.59 20.51 -2.25
C SER A 229 -4.59 19.37 -2.44
N ILE A 230 -4.98 18.70 -1.35
CA ILE A 230 -6.00 17.64 -1.36
C ILE A 230 -7.33 18.27 -1.81
N PRO A 231 -8.01 17.69 -2.82
CA PRO A 231 -9.34 18.13 -3.25
C PRO A 231 -10.39 18.09 -2.11
N ASP A 232 -11.20 19.16 -1.99
CA ASP A 232 -12.21 19.32 -0.92
C ASP A 232 -13.26 18.18 -0.91
N ASP A 233 -13.52 17.58 -2.07
CA ASP A 233 -14.48 16.49 -2.25
C ASP A 233 -14.00 15.19 -1.60
N ILE A 234 -12.70 14.89 -1.63
CA ILE A 234 -12.06 13.80 -0.86
C ILE A 234 -12.29 14.02 0.65
N ASP A 235 -11.96 15.20 1.16
CA ASP A 235 -12.12 15.53 2.59
C ASP A 235 -13.60 15.46 3.03
N SER A 236 -14.53 15.80 2.14
CA SER A 236 -15.97 15.71 2.40
C SER A 236 -16.55 14.30 2.26
N GLY A 237 -15.73 13.32 1.84
CA GLY A 237 -16.12 11.93 1.66
C GLY A 237 -17.02 11.69 0.44
N ASN A 238 -16.93 12.54 -0.58
CA ASN A 238 -17.75 12.45 -1.79
C ASN A 238 -16.88 12.68 -3.04
N PRO A 239 -15.85 11.84 -3.26
CA PRO A 239 -14.83 12.05 -4.26
C PRO A 239 -15.37 12.00 -5.70
N ASP A 240 -14.86 12.88 -6.55
CA ASP A 240 -15.19 13.03 -7.97
C ASP A 240 -13.90 13.17 -8.80
N PRO A 241 -13.33 12.04 -9.27
CA PRO A 241 -12.09 12.02 -10.05
C PRO A 241 -12.11 12.87 -11.32
N ASP A 242 -13.28 13.07 -11.95
CA ASP A 242 -13.44 13.92 -13.14
C ASP A 242 -13.05 15.40 -12.86
N SER A 243 -13.08 15.81 -11.59
CA SER A 243 -12.78 17.18 -11.15
C SER A 243 -11.31 17.43 -10.82
N TRP A 244 -10.48 16.38 -10.68
CA TRP A 244 -9.12 16.48 -10.16
C TRP A 244 -8.06 16.85 -11.22
N GLY A 245 -8.41 16.73 -12.50
CA GLY A 245 -7.49 16.97 -13.61
C GLY A 245 -6.61 15.76 -13.91
N SER A 246 -5.52 15.98 -14.65
CA SER A 246 -4.68 14.89 -15.16
C SER A 246 -3.99 14.11 -14.02
N PRO A 247 -4.08 12.77 -14.00
CA PRO A 247 -3.37 11.94 -13.03
C PRO A 247 -1.85 12.00 -13.23
N VAL A 248 -1.10 11.55 -12.22
CA VAL A 248 0.34 11.36 -12.33
C VAL A 248 0.64 10.16 -13.23
N ALA A 249 -0.07 9.06 -13.04
CA ALA A 249 0.01 7.88 -13.88
C ALA A 249 -1.35 7.52 -14.45
N ARG A 250 -1.40 7.17 -15.74
CA ARG A 250 -2.60 6.63 -16.38
C ARG A 250 -2.21 5.44 -17.25
N PHE A 251 -2.59 4.25 -16.79
CA PHE A 251 -2.36 2.99 -17.47
C PHE A 251 -3.56 2.70 -18.38
N GLN A 252 -3.43 3.12 -19.63
CA GLN A 252 -4.43 2.92 -20.67
C GLN A 252 -3.72 2.72 -22.02
N GLY A 253 -4.15 1.75 -22.81
CA GLY A 253 -3.52 1.41 -24.09
C GLY A 253 -4.15 0.19 -24.75
N ASP A 254 -3.30 -0.63 -25.39
CA ASP A 254 -3.69 -1.93 -25.92
C ASP A 254 -3.62 -2.94 -24.76
N CYS A 255 -4.59 -2.83 -23.87
CA CYS A 255 -4.73 -3.64 -22.67
C CYS A 255 -6.22 -3.75 -22.32
N ASP A 256 -6.71 -4.97 -22.16
CA ASP A 256 -8.04 -5.27 -21.63
C ASP A 256 -7.90 -5.44 -20.11
N ILE A 257 -8.15 -4.37 -19.36
CA ILE A 257 -7.91 -4.31 -17.91
C ILE A 257 -8.63 -5.45 -17.18
N ASP A 258 -9.91 -5.69 -17.49
CA ASP A 258 -10.72 -6.71 -16.82
C ASP A 258 -10.26 -8.15 -17.11
N SER A 259 -9.41 -8.35 -18.13
CA SER A 259 -8.82 -9.66 -18.42
C SER A 259 -7.52 -9.93 -17.67
N HIS A 260 -6.92 -8.89 -17.08
CA HIS A 260 -5.60 -8.94 -16.44
C HIS A 260 -5.64 -8.68 -14.93
N PHE A 261 -6.67 -8.02 -14.41
CA PHE A 261 -6.80 -7.68 -12.99
C PHE A 261 -8.11 -8.24 -12.45
N ASP A 262 -8.03 -9.06 -11.41
CA ASP A 262 -9.20 -9.73 -10.82
C ASP A 262 -8.93 -10.06 -9.35
N GLY A 263 -9.88 -9.74 -8.49
CA GLY A 263 -9.89 -10.06 -7.07
C GLY A 263 -8.65 -9.56 -6.31
N LEU A 264 -8.27 -8.30 -6.49
CA LEU A 264 -7.05 -7.76 -5.88
C LEU A 264 -7.23 -7.50 -4.38
N GLN A 265 -6.25 -7.92 -3.58
CA GLN A 265 -6.10 -7.54 -2.17
C GLN A 265 -5.19 -6.32 -2.05
N ILE A 266 -5.45 -5.47 -1.06
CA ILE A 266 -4.60 -4.34 -0.68
C ILE A 266 -3.44 -4.84 0.17
N ILE A 267 -2.21 -4.45 -0.19
CA ILE A 267 -1.00 -4.80 0.52
C ILE A 267 -0.29 -3.54 1.03
N PHE A 268 0.21 -3.60 2.26
CA PHE A 268 1.30 -2.75 2.71
C PHE A 268 2.46 -3.61 3.19
N ASP A 269 3.68 -3.24 2.84
CA ASP A 269 4.87 -3.85 3.40
C ASP A 269 6.08 -2.91 3.42
N THR A 270 7.15 -3.41 4.04
CA THR A 270 8.50 -2.88 3.84
C THR A 270 9.48 -4.04 3.88
N THR A 271 9.93 -4.48 2.70
CA THR A 271 11.06 -5.40 2.59
C THR A 271 12.40 -4.66 2.56
N PHE A 272 13.48 -5.43 2.51
CA PHE A 272 14.84 -4.93 2.40
C PHE A 272 15.63 -5.67 1.35
N CYS A 273 16.47 -4.97 0.59
CA CYS A 273 17.34 -5.57 -0.41
C CYS A 273 16.55 -6.35 -1.48
N GLY A 274 16.65 -7.68 -1.49
CA GLY A 274 15.93 -8.53 -2.43
C GLY A 274 16.23 -8.26 -3.90
N ASP A 275 15.29 -8.70 -4.73
CA ASP A 275 15.41 -8.76 -6.18
C ASP A 275 15.55 -7.39 -6.83
N TRP A 276 15.03 -6.32 -6.19
CA TRP A 276 15.18 -4.96 -6.70
C TRP A 276 16.20 -4.13 -5.90
N ALA A 277 15.91 -3.74 -4.66
CA ALA A 277 16.77 -2.81 -3.90
C ALA A 277 18.19 -3.35 -3.73
N GLY A 278 18.32 -4.66 -3.52
CA GLY A 278 19.61 -5.35 -3.38
C GLY A 278 20.37 -5.42 -4.70
N ASN A 279 19.67 -5.69 -5.80
CA ASN A 279 20.26 -5.82 -7.13
C ASN A 279 20.82 -4.48 -7.65
N VAL A 280 20.15 -3.36 -7.38
CA VAL A 280 20.62 -2.02 -7.79
C VAL A 280 21.58 -1.36 -6.80
N TRP A 281 21.85 -2.01 -5.65
CA TRP A 281 22.71 -1.46 -4.60
C TRP A 281 24.08 -1.01 -5.11
N GLY A 282 24.75 -1.89 -5.86
CA GLY A 282 26.15 -1.70 -6.27
C GLY A 282 26.35 -0.63 -7.35
N SER A 283 25.31 -0.31 -8.11
CA SER A 283 25.32 0.74 -9.13
C SER A 283 24.72 2.06 -8.63
N GLY A 284 23.95 2.03 -7.54
CA GLY A 284 23.32 3.20 -6.93
C GLY A 284 24.22 3.97 -5.95
N SER A 285 23.65 5.02 -5.35
CA SER A 285 24.32 5.88 -4.36
C SER A 285 24.66 5.14 -3.05
N CYS A 286 23.92 4.07 -2.73
CA CYS A 286 24.08 3.27 -1.52
C CYS A 286 25.33 2.37 -1.53
N ALA A 287 25.96 2.12 -2.68
CA ALA A 287 27.23 1.40 -2.75
C ALA A 287 28.34 2.03 -1.87
N SER A 288 28.20 3.32 -1.55
CA SER A 288 29.16 4.05 -0.71
C SER A 288 29.01 3.80 0.79
N VAL A 289 27.85 3.31 1.27
CA VAL A 289 27.59 3.14 2.71
C VAL A 289 27.92 1.74 3.22
N ALA A 290 27.88 0.72 2.35
CA ALA A 290 28.38 -0.63 2.65
C ALA A 290 28.68 -1.44 1.38
N SER A 291 29.46 -2.51 1.55
CA SER A 291 29.83 -3.42 0.45
C SER A 291 28.66 -4.25 -0.10
N SER A 292 27.62 -4.48 0.70
CA SER A 292 26.40 -5.16 0.27
C SER A 292 25.20 -4.60 1.02
N CYS A 293 24.03 -4.66 0.38
CA CYS A 293 22.76 -4.22 0.97
C CYS A 293 22.46 -4.94 2.29
N SER A 294 22.51 -6.28 2.29
CA SER A 294 22.21 -7.09 3.49
C SER A 294 23.15 -6.79 4.65
N SER A 295 24.43 -6.49 4.39
CA SER A 295 25.38 -6.10 5.44
C SER A 295 25.03 -4.73 6.05
N TYR A 296 24.60 -3.78 5.22
CA TYR A 296 24.12 -2.49 5.71
C TYR A 296 22.87 -2.66 6.56
N VAL A 297 21.86 -3.36 6.03
CA VAL A 297 20.58 -3.59 6.70
C VAL A 297 20.77 -4.35 8.01
N ALA A 298 21.64 -5.36 8.05
CA ALA A 298 21.90 -6.11 9.27
C ALA A 298 22.51 -5.24 10.38
N ASN A 299 23.53 -4.44 10.05
CA ASN A 299 24.43 -3.85 11.04
C ASN A 299 24.12 -2.39 11.41
N ASN A 300 23.13 -1.76 10.79
CA ASN A 300 22.81 -0.34 11.00
C ASN A 300 21.35 -0.10 11.40
N PRO A 301 20.85 -0.69 12.51
CA PRO A 301 19.45 -0.55 12.91
C PRO A 301 18.95 0.90 12.98
N GLY A 302 19.74 1.80 13.56
CA GLY A 302 19.36 3.20 13.71
C GLY A 302 19.19 3.97 12.38
N ALA A 303 19.54 3.39 11.23
CA ALA A 303 19.25 3.97 9.93
C ALA A 303 17.77 3.87 9.54
N PHE A 304 17.02 2.95 10.17
CA PHE A 304 15.65 2.61 9.79
C PHE A 304 14.58 3.22 10.71
N VAL A 305 14.95 4.23 11.50
CA VAL A 305 14.00 4.95 12.38
C VAL A 305 12.89 5.60 11.56
N ASP A 306 13.21 6.12 10.37
CA ASP A 306 12.25 6.72 9.45
C ASP A 306 11.69 5.70 8.43
N ALA A 307 11.80 4.40 8.68
CA ALA A 307 11.23 3.33 7.85
C ALA A 307 9.87 2.88 8.41
N TYR A 308 8.87 3.76 8.33
CA TYR A 308 7.51 3.46 8.78
C TYR A 308 6.45 4.20 7.97
N TRP A 309 5.26 3.63 7.94
CA TRP A 309 4.02 4.22 7.46
C TRP A 309 3.28 4.87 8.64
N SER A 310 2.79 6.09 8.41
CA SER A 310 1.81 6.79 9.26
C SER A 310 0.57 7.07 8.43
N ILE A 311 -0.47 6.29 8.67
CA ILE A 311 -1.69 6.25 7.84
C ILE A 311 -2.80 6.98 8.60
N ASN A 312 -3.33 8.06 8.03
CA ASN A 312 -4.48 8.77 8.57
C ASN A 312 -5.78 8.00 8.26
N SER A 313 -5.92 7.57 7.00
CA SER A 313 -7.02 6.71 6.56
C SER A 313 -6.73 6.04 5.24
N LEU A 314 -7.30 4.86 5.04
CA LEU A 314 -7.45 4.22 3.74
C LEU A 314 -8.94 3.96 3.50
N LYS A 315 -9.50 4.49 2.42
CA LYS A 315 -10.91 4.34 2.08
C LYS A 315 -11.07 3.81 0.68
N VAL A 316 -12.00 2.88 0.50
CA VAL A 316 -12.34 2.32 -0.80
C VAL A 316 -13.76 2.71 -1.15
N TYR A 317 -13.95 3.26 -2.33
CA TYR A 317 -15.25 3.64 -2.86
C TYR A 317 -15.58 2.80 -4.10
N GLN A 318 -16.86 2.48 -4.28
CA GLN A 318 -17.38 1.79 -5.47
C GLN A 318 -18.30 2.70 -6.27
N ASP A 319 -18.32 2.55 -7.58
CA ASP A 319 -19.33 3.23 -8.40
C ASP A 319 -20.67 2.50 -8.22
N ASP A 320 -21.75 3.25 -7.98
CA ASP A 320 -23.13 2.74 -7.85
C ASP A 320 -23.60 1.91 -9.07
N GLY A 321 -22.85 1.94 -10.18
CA GLY A 321 -23.05 1.11 -11.37
C GLY A 321 -22.51 -0.32 -11.28
N ASP A 322 -21.61 -0.63 -10.35
CA ASP A 322 -20.97 -1.94 -10.21
C ASP A 322 -21.44 -2.66 -8.94
N SER A 323 -22.62 -3.27 -9.03
CA SER A 323 -23.14 -4.12 -7.95
C SER A 323 -22.37 -5.44 -7.91
N THR A 324 -21.29 -5.51 -7.12
CA THR A 324 -20.64 -6.78 -6.80
C THR A 324 -21.32 -7.45 -5.60
N VAL A 325 -21.50 -8.77 -5.72
CA VAL A 325 -22.16 -9.62 -4.72
C VAL A 325 -21.19 -9.80 -3.55
N ALA A 326 -21.56 -9.28 -2.38
CA ALA A 326 -20.93 -9.66 -1.12
C ALA A 326 -21.13 -11.17 -0.90
N GLY A 327 -20.14 -11.96 -1.29
CA GLY A 327 -20.07 -13.39 -0.99
C GLY A 327 -19.73 -13.59 0.47
N VAL A 328 -20.72 -13.43 1.35
CA VAL A 328 -20.68 -14.09 2.66
C VAL A 328 -20.84 -15.57 2.36
N VAL A 329 -19.76 -16.34 2.53
CA VAL A 329 -19.81 -17.80 2.50
C VAL A 329 -20.55 -18.24 3.76
N ASP A 330 -21.88 -18.34 3.65
CA ASP A 330 -22.73 -18.97 4.64
C ASP A 330 -22.60 -20.49 4.48
N TYR A 331 -21.92 -21.14 5.43
CA TYR A 331 -22.02 -22.59 5.60
C TYR A 331 -23.39 -22.89 6.24
N GLY A 332 -24.43 -22.83 5.41
CA GLY A 332 -25.75 -23.33 5.75
C GLY A 332 -25.79 -24.86 5.63
N ASP A 333 -25.94 -25.52 6.77
CA ASP A 333 -26.46 -26.89 6.91
C ASP A 333 -27.80 -26.97 6.16
N ASP A 334 -27.83 -27.72 5.05
CA ASP A 334 -29.07 -28.16 4.43
C ASP A 334 -29.28 -29.64 4.76
N ASP A 335 -29.84 -29.88 5.94
CA ASP A 335 -30.76 -30.99 6.15
C ASP A 335 -32.07 -30.61 5.46
N ASP A 336 -32.48 -31.30 4.40
CA ASP A 336 -33.90 -31.54 4.16
C ASP A 336 -34.13 -32.72 3.20
N GLU A 337 -35.16 -33.46 3.60
CA GLU A 337 -35.69 -34.72 3.14
C GLU A 337 -36.32 -34.60 1.74
N ASP A 338 -36.13 -35.60 0.87
CA ASP A 338 -37.06 -35.89 -0.22
C ASP A 338 -37.20 -37.41 -0.41
N GLU A 339 -38.42 -37.88 -0.14
CA GLU A 339 -38.93 -39.25 -0.34
C GLU A 339 -39.33 -39.51 -1.82
N ASP A 340 -39.04 -40.75 -2.26
CA ASP A 340 -39.77 -41.65 -3.17
C ASP A 340 -40.00 -41.33 -4.66
N ASP A 341 -39.45 -42.19 -5.55
CA ASP A 341 -40.22 -43.23 -6.27
C ASP A 341 -39.37 -44.02 -7.32
N ASP A 342 -39.19 -45.32 -7.04
CA ASP A 342 -39.19 -46.54 -7.88
C ASP A 342 -38.81 -46.55 -9.39
N GLN A 343 -37.79 -47.36 -9.75
CA GLN A 343 -37.97 -48.64 -10.48
C GLN A 343 -36.67 -49.42 -10.80
N ASP A 344 -36.56 -50.59 -10.16
CA ASP A 344 -36.22 -51.95 -10.64
C ASP A 344 -35.32 -52.18 -11.88
N ASP A 345 -34.23 -52.93 -11.68
CA ASP A 345 -34.04 -54.31 -12.21
C ASP A 345 -32.53 -54.68 -12.27
N GLY A 346 -32.14 -55.80 -11.63
CA GLY A 346 -31.06 -56.65 -12.14
C GLY A 346 -30.03 -57.21 -11.14
N ASP A 347 -30.42 -58.31 -10.49
CA ASP A 347 -29.65 -59.40 -9.87
C ASP A 347 -28.19 -59.61 -10.33
N ASP A 348 -27.28 -59.93 -9.40
CA ASP A 348 -26.61 -61.25 -9.39
C ASP A 348 -25.85 -61.53 -8.08
N ASP A 349 -26.03 -62.77 -7.63
CA ASP A 349 -25.67 -63.40 -6.36
C ASP A 349 -24.16 -63.63 -6.07
N SER A 350 -23.92 -64.04 -4.81
CA SER A 350 -22.90 -64.97 -4.26
C SER A 350 -21.97 -64.32 -3.22
N ASP A 351 -22.17 -64.53 -1.92
CA ASP A 351 -22.07 -65.76 -1.10
C ASP A 351 -20.79 -65.68 -0.24
N ASP A 352 -21.02 -65.80 1.07
CA ASP A 352 -20.26 -66.61 2.03
C ASP A 352 -19.07 -66.06 2.85
N ASP A 353 -19.23 -66.34 4.15
CA ASP A 353 -18.27 -66.65 5.23
C ASP A 353 -17.58 -65.46 5.94
N ASP A 354 -17.93 -65.12 7.19
CA ASP A 354 -17.84 -65.83 8.49
C ASP A 354 -16.57 -65.42 9.28
N ASP A 355 -16.77 -65.26 10.60
CA ASP A 355 -15.79 -65.28 11.71
C ASP A 355 -14.83 -64.07 11.86
N ASP A 356 -14.46 -63.56 13.03
CA ASP A 356 -14.77 -63.84 14.43
C ASP A 356 -14.19 -62.67 15.26
N ASP A 357 -14.77 -62.50 16.46
CA ASP A 357 -14.34 -61.83 17.69
C ASP A 357 -12.87 -61.37 17.85
N ASP A 358 -12.67 -60.21 18.49
CA ASP A 358 -11.96 -60.14 19.78
C ASP A 358 -12.06 -58.76 20.43
N ASP A 359 -12.85 -58.71 21.51
CA ASP A 359 -12.81 -57.72 22.57
C ASP A 359 -11.50 -57.84 23.37
N SER A 360 -10.88 -56.72 23.74
CA SER A 360 -10.22 -56.62 25.05
C SER A 360 -10.02 -55.18 25.50
N ASP A 361 -10.83 -54.82 26.50
CA ASP A 361 -10.59 -53.76 27.46
C ASP A 361 -9.27 -54.00 28.22
N SER A 362 -8.58 -52.91 28.56
CA SER A 362 -7.69 -52.83 29.72
C SER A 362 -7.51 -51.37 30.12
N ASP A 363 -8.34 -50.95 31.08
CA ASP A 363 -8.00 -49.93 32.07
C ASP A 363 -6.73 -50.36 32.83
N ASP A 364 -5.86 -49.42 33.19
CA ASP A 364 -5.24 -49.41 34.52
C ASP A 364 -4.55 -48.05 34.80
N ASP A 365 -4.99 -47.51 35.93
CA ASP A 365 -4.63 -46.24 36.56
C ASP A 365 -3.18 -46.18 37.05
N SER A 366 -2.65 -44.96 37.18
CA SER A 366 -1.56 -44.63 38.09
C SER A 366 -1.62 -43.15 38.49
N ASP A 367 -2.48 -42.86 39.46
CA ASP A 367 -2.31 -41.75 40.39
C ASP A 367 -1.19 -42.12 41.38
N ASP A 368 -0.26 -41.19 41.67
CA ASP A 368 0.33 -41.08 43.01
C ASP A 368 0.69 -39.62 43.29
N ASP A 369 0.08 -39.14 44.37
CA ASP A 369 0.09 -37.80 44.95
C ASP A 369 1.38 -37.52 45.75
N GLY A 370 1.61 -36.25 46.10
CA GLY A 370 2.59 -35.91 47.14
C GLY A 370 3.05 -34.45 47.23
N ASP A 371 2.12 -33.51 47.26
CA ASP A 371 1.88 -32.50 48.31
C ASP A 371 3.03 -31.99 49.23
N ASP A 372 3.03 -30.64 49.36
CA ASP A 372 3.15 -29.81 50.58
C ASP A 372 4.52 -29.71 51.29
N ASP A 373 4.96 -28.59 51.90
CA ASP A 373 4.52 -27.20 52.04
C ASP A 373 5.59 -26.53 52.95
N ASP A 374 5.66 -25.19 52.94
CA ASP A 374 5.95 -24.27 54.06
C ASP A 374 7.33 -24.34 54.79
N ASP A 375 7.94 -23.30 55.35
CA ASP A 375 7.75 -21.85 55.45
C ASP A 375 8.96 -21.32 56.27
N ASP A 376 9.01 -19.99 56.48
CA ASP A 376 9.63 -19.26 57.60
C ASP A 376 11.16 -19.02 57.57
N ASP A 377 11.72 -17.86 57.93
CA ASP A 377 11.25 -16.48 58.18
C ASP A 377 12.49 -15.68 58.66
N ASP A 378 12.44 -14.34 58.55
CA ASP A 378 12.99 -13.31 59.47
C ASP A 378 14.53 -13.15 59.63
N ASP A 379 15.14 -11.96 59.84
CA ASP A 379 14.69 -10.58 60.03
C ASP A 379 15.94 -9.64 60.15
N ASP A 380 15.71 -8.33 59.98
CA ASP A 380 16.33 -7.15 60.66
C ASP A 380 17.84 -6.84 60.52
N ASP A 381 18.36 -5.61 60.56
CA ASP A 381 17.89 -4.22 60.65
C ASP A 381 19.16 -3.32 60.47
N ASP A 382 19.01 -2.06 60.03
CA ASP A 382 19.46 -0.86 60.76
C ASP A 382 19.56 0.40 59.88
N ASP A 383 18.94 1.45 60.43
CA ASP A 383 18.70 2.81 59.97
C ASP A 383 19.94 3.72 59.88
N ASP A 384 19.81 4.87 59.19
CA ASP A 384 19.96 6.17 59.86
C ASP A 384 19.49 7.36 58.98
N GLU A 385 18.65 8.19 59.59
CA GLU A 385 18.03 9.43 59.10
C GLU A 385 18.99 10.63 59.10
N ASP A 386 18.72 11.68 58.28
CA ASP A 386 18.67 13.06 58.83
C ASP A 386 17.97 14.11 57.92
N SER A 387 16.71 14.40 58.24
CA SER A 387 16.10 15.71 58.53
C SER A 387 16.60 17.06 57.93
N ARG A 388 15.71 17.65 57.10
CA ARG A 388 14.99 18.95 57.29
C ARG A 388 15.46 20.29 56.64
N PRO A 389 14.51 21.25 56.46
CA PRO A 389 14.44 22.17 55.31
C PRO A 389 14.56 23.68 55.66
N TRP A 390 14.61 24.57 54.64
CA TRP A 390 14.41 26.01 54.85
C TRP A 390 13.61 26.74 53.76
N ARG A 391 12.91 27.79 54.22
CA ARG A 391 11.79 28.54 53.61
C ARG A 391 12.22 29.77 52.79
N GLY A 392 11.32 30.17 51.88
CA GLY A 392 10.96 31.57 51.55
C GLY A 392 11.68 32.19 50.35
N GLY A 393 11.11 33.00 49.47
CA GLY A 393 9.76 33.56 49.31
C GLY A 393 9.79 34.79 48.37
N ARG A 394 8.74 34.95 47.56
CA ARG A 394 8.15 36.19 46.96
C ARG A 394 8.92 37.10 45.95
N ASN A 395 8.22 37.25 44.81
CA ASN A 395 7.73 38.47 44.14
C ASN A 395 8.58 39.34 43.17
N HIS A 396 7.81 39.79 42.14
CA HIS A 396 7.89 40.96 41.25
C HIS A 396 8.69 40.83 39.94
N HIS A 397 8.02 40.88 38.77
CA HIS A 397 7.54 42.06 38.01
C HIS A 397 8.68 42.84 37.31
N GLY A 398 8.58 42.98 35.98
CA GLY A 398 8.97 44.21 35.29
C GLY A 398 10.03 44.12 34.18
N GLN A 399 9.52 44.31 32.96
CA GLN A 399 10.05 45.17 31.89
C GLN A 399 11.25 44.76 31.02
N MET A 400 10.90 44.62 29.74
CA MET A 400 11.53 45.14 28.52
C MET A 400 12.70 46.13 28.68
N LEU A 401 13.82 45.83 27.99
CA LEU A 401 14.68 46.77 27.24
C LEU A 401 15.33 45.95 26.09
N ASN A 402 14.96 46.16 24.83
CA ASN A 402 15.53 47.10 23.86
C ASN A 402 16.98 46.78 23.44
N ALA A 403 17.15 46.22 22.23
CA ALA A 403 18.40 46.25 21.49
C ALA A 403 18.11 46.49 20.00
N SER A 404 18.48 47.69 19.57
CA SER A 404 18.42 48.24 18.23
C SER A 404 19.63 47.89 17.38
N THR A 405 19.48 48.09 16.06
CA THR A 405 20.49 48.12 14.96
C THR A 405 20.85 46.74 14.38
N SER A 406 20.95 46.51 13.07
CA SER A 406 21.26 47.41 11.95
C SER A 406 20.74 46.86 10.61
N THR A 407 20.48 47.79 9.71
CA THR A 407 20.03 47.66 8.31
C THR A 407 21.16 47.37 7.32
N SER A 408 20.76 47.00 6.10
CA SER A 408 21.46 47.11 4.79
C SER A 408 22.23 45.86 4.33
N SER A 409 22.32 45.51 3.04
CA SER A 409 21.63 45.89 1.80
C SER A 409 22.13 44.94 0.69
N PHE A 410 21.30 44.66 -0.31
CA PHE A 410 21.63 43.99 -1.56
C PHE A 410 22.86 44.59 -2.27
N PRO A 411 23.55 43.80 -3.13
CA PRO A 411 23.48 44.16 -4.54
C PRO A 411 23.50 42.97 -5.53
N SER A 412 22.79 43.16 -6.64
CA SER A 412 23.09 42.70 -8.00
C SER A 412 22.89 43.94 -8.90
N PRO A 413 23.27 44.00 -10.21
CA PRO A 413 23.79 42.97 -11.12
C PRO A 413 24.97 43.45 -12.02
N SER A 414 25.53 42.58 -12.87
CA SER A 414 26.15 43.03 -14.14
C SER A 414 26.13 41.97 -15.24
N PHE A 415 25.63 42.41 -16.40
CA PHE A 415 25.46 41.77 -17.71
C PHE A 415 26.77 41.56 -18.51
N VAL A 416 26.62 40.91 -19.69
CA VAL A 416 27.41 40.99 -20.96
C VAL A 416 28.27 39.71 -21.20
N LYS A 417 28.23 38.92 -22.31
CA LYS A 417 27.81 39.08 -23.73
C LYS A 417 27.60 37.74 -24.46
N LYS A 418 26.83 37.80 -25.56
CA LYS A 418 26.55 36.80 -26.62
C LYS A 418 27.73 36.43 -27.55
N ALA A 419 27.70 35.19 -28.10
CA ALA A 419 27.95 34.79 -29.51
C ALA A 419 27.53 33.29 -29.62
N ARG A 420 26.62 32.75 -30.45
CA ARG A 420 26.15 32.82 -31.87
C ARG A 420 26.94 31.96 -32.89
N TRP A 421 26.29 30.84 -33.34
CA TRP A 421 26.33 30.10 -34.65
C TRP A 421 27.61 29.32 -35.02
N GLU A 422 27.64 28.12 -35.65
CA GLU A 422 26.71 27.07 -36.13
C GLU A 422 27.58 25.85 -36.64
N PRO A 423 27.10 24.79 -37.35
CA PRO A 423 27.38 23.37 -37.07
C PRO A 423 28.39 22.66 -38.00
N ARG A 424 28.83 21.42 -37.65
CA ARG A 424 29.34 20.41 -38.60
C ARG A 424 29.10 18.95 -38.15
N ASN A 425 28.51 18.18 -39.07
CA ASN A 425 28.46 16.71 -39.15
C ASN A 425 29.85 16.05 -39.09
N TYR A 426 29.96 14.81 -38.59
CA TYR A 426 30.37 13.61 -39.35
C TYR A 426 30.26 12.31 -38.51
N MET A 427 29.81 11.27 -39.22
CA MET A 427 29.67 9.83 -38.94
C MET A 427 30.70 9.13 -38.03
N ALA A 428 30.27 8.03 -37.37
CA ALA A 428 30.70 6.62 -37.61
C ALA A 428 30.97 5.75 -36.35
N GLY A 429 30.53 4.47 -36.42
CA GLY A 429 30.96 3.32 -35.59
C GLY A 429 29.87 2.78 -34.66
N MET A 430 29.04 1.77 -34.97
CA MET A 430 29.27 0.35 -35.29
C MET A 430 30.04 -0.47 -34.22
N ILE A 431 29.28 -1.34 -33.53
CA ILE A 431 29.54 -2.77 -33.22
C ILE A 431 30.74 -3.08 -32.29
N PHE A 432 30.49 -3.52 -31.05
CA PHE A 432 30.26 -4.92 -30.64
C PHE A 432 29.60 -4.96 -29.27
#